data_AF-A0AAW7DHZ1-F1
#
_entry.id   AF-A0AAW7DHZ1-F1
#
_cell.length_a   1.000
_cell.length_b   1.000
_cell.length_c   1.000
_cell.angle_alpha   90.00
_cell.angle_beta   90.00
_cell.angle_gamma   90.00
#
_symmetry.space_group_name_H-M   'P 1'
#
loop_
_entity.id
_entity.type
_entity.pdbx_description
1 polymer ?
#
loop_
_entity_poly.entity_id
_entity_poly.type
_entity_poly.pdbx_seq_one_letter_code
_entity_poly.pdbx_strand_id
1 'polypeptide(L)'
;MKKIFIYTLLFSISFLWSCSEENNPIGQDFVVAFKDASIDFSKIDNERTINLIYSKVAEQDGQIHIKVTEDKATYNVDYSTSVAVANQEIIIPIKKGETSTSFTFKNLIYPFDRSDKTIQFEITKIDYPSAIIQGYSSTKISFENSIGGTMDVEIGGPNEQYQVYVDLSKGTQTKVKRDSWDLGFYNGTNFRVMLNTSIYMAVKALDETDLSKVTKASVGKLINEVAVGTFTDSNKEYVDDPAGDILKTVIAEIKESDNPVYLLNLGYEVGTSTPAVGSAAVAGNSRGWKKVKFIKKDEQYVMQYADLDDTTYKEKVIAKTSSHNFVHFSFTTNDIVDVEPSKLEWDLNFTVFTNLITGNGSYGYSDYVVNNLKAGAKAYRVDVTNEITYEKFNETMIDETKFLDDQRAIGDSWRQVTAPQKLFSDRFYIIKDAENNYYKIKMLAFLNASGVRGYPKFEYKLIK
;
A
#
# COMPACT_ATOMS: atom_id res chain seq x y z
N MET A 1 30.44 36.18 16.74
CA MET A 1 29.95 35.05 17.57
C MET A 1 28.45 34.89 17.32
N LYS A 2 28.05 34.05 16.36
CA LYS A 2 26.64 33.78 16.05
C LYS A 2 26.20 32.58 16.90
N LYS A 3 25.19 32.80 17.74
CA LYS A 3 24.58 31.78 18.61
C LYS A 3 23.72 30.85 17.75
N ILE A 4 24.00 29.56 17.84
CA ILE A 4 23.20 28.48 17.24
C ILE A 4 22.12 28.12 18.26
N PHE A 5 20.86 28.32 17.92
CA PHE A 5 19.72 27.80 18.67
C PHE A 5 19.37 26.42 18.12
N ILE A 6 19.57 25.38 18.93
CA ILE A 6 19.10 24.02 18.66
C ILE A 6 17.72 23.92 19.30
N TYR A 7 16.68 23.74 18.48
CA TYR A 7 15.33 23.42 18.94
C TYR A 7 15.18 21.90 18.99
N THR A 8 15.01 21.36 20.21
CA THR A 8 14.71 19.95 20.44
C THR A 8 13.21 19.72 20.31
N LEU A 9 12.82 18.82 19.41
CA LEU A 9 11.47 18.40 19.09
C LEU A 9 10.94 17.45 20.18
N LEU A 10 9.83 17.79 20.85
CA LEU A 10 9.13 16.89 21.77
C LEU A 10 8.06 16.09 21.00
N PHE A 11 8.15 14.76 21.09
CA PHE A 11 7.07 13.83 20.71
C PHE A 11 6.07 13.77 21.87
N SER A 12 4.81 14.15 21.66
CA SER A 12 3.72 13.89 22.60
C SER A 12 2.72 12.94 21.94
N ILE A 13 2.73 11.67 22.37
CA ILE A 13 1.74 10.68 21.98
C ILE A 13 0.57 10.82 22.96
N SER A 14 -0.58 11.24 22.45
CA SER A 14 -1.81 11.35 23.25
C SER A 14 -2.59 10.03 23.17
N PHE A 15 -2.63 9.27 24.27
CA PHE A 15 -3.60 8.20 24.49
C PHE A 15 -4.47 8.52 25.72
N LEU A 16 -5.79 8.54 25.53
CA LEU A 16 -6.84 8.54 26.55
C LEU A 16 -7.82 7.41 26.14
N TRP A 17 -8.45 6.59 26.99
CA TRP A 17 -8.43 6.31 28.43
C TRP A 17 -9.24 5.00 28.62
N SER A 18 -8.93 4.18 29.62
CA SER A 18 -9.90 3.28 30.27
C SER A 18 -9.42 2.98 31.69
N CYS A 19 -10.22 3.36 32.68
CA CYS A 19 -9.93 3.23 34.10
C CYS A 19 -9.97 1.78 34.59
N SER A 20 -8.95 1.41 35.37
CA SER A 20 -9.14 0.76 36.68
C SER A 20 -8.06 1.29 37.63
N GLU A 21 -8.46 1.53 38.87
CA GLU A 21 -7.72 2.22 39.92
C GLU A 21 -6.35 1.60 40.22
N GLU A 22 -5.28 2.40 40.11
CA GLU A 22 -4.20 2.51 41.12
C GLU A 22 -3.38 3.77 40.82
N ASN A 23 -3.07 4.52 41.88
CA ASN A 23 -2.47 5.86 41.80
C ASN A 23 -1.05 5.85 41.25
N ASN A 24 -0.88 6.28 40.00
CA ASN A 24 0.31 6.98 39.53
C ASN A 24 -0.12 8.09 38.55
N PRO A 25 0.39 9.33 38.65
CA PRO A 25 0.04 10.39 37.73
C PRO A 25 0.43 10.01 36.30
N ILE A 26 -0.59 9.86 35.47
CA ILE A 26 -0.53 9.48 34.05
C ILE A 26 0.37 10.49 33.31
N GLY A 27 1.56 10.03 32.91
CA GLY A 27 2.56 10.83 32.18
C GLY A 27 4.02 10.61 32.59
N GLN A 28 4.30 9.87 33.68
CA GLN A 28 5.67 9.64 34.15
C GLN A 28 6.28 8.29 33.76
N ASP A 29 5.52 7.34 33.23
CA ASP A 29 6.04 5.99 33.05
C ASP A 29 6.88 5.85 31.78
N PHE A 30 7.99 5.13 31.89
CA PHE A 30 8.86 4.78 30.77
C PHE A 30 8.38 3.46 30.16
N VAL A 31 7.71 3.54 29.01
CA VAL A 31 7.15 2.34 28.35
C VAL A 31 8.13 1.81 27.33
N VAL A 32 8.31 0.49 27.30
CA VAL A 32 9.06 -0.20 26.25
C VAL A 32 8.16 -1.25 25.59
N ALA A 33 8.21 -1.30 24.26
CA ALA A 33 7.50 -2.29 23.44
C ALA A 33 8.35 -2.71 22.24
N PHE A 34 8.13 -3.92 21.71
CA PHE A 34 8.54 -4.24 20.36
C PHE A 34 7.81 -3.34 19.35
N LYS A 35 8.49 -3.00 18.25
CA LYS A 35 7.88 -2.27 17.14
C LYS A 35 6.84 -3.12 16.39
N ASP A 36 7.17 -4.39 16.17
CA ASP A 36 6.37 -5.33 15.39
C ASP A 36 5.92 -6.49 16.29
N ALA A 37 4.64 -6.87 16.26
CA ALA A 37 4.12 -8.01 17.03
C ALA A 37 4.43 -9.37 16.40
N SER A 38 4.58 -9.40 15.07
CA SER A 38 4.99 -10.56 14.30
C SER A 38 5.87 -10.16 13.12
N ILE A 39 6.75 -11.06 12.71
CA ILE A 39 7.70 -10.87 11.63
C ILE A 39 7.74 -12.14 10.79
N ASP A 40 7.58 -12.00 9.47
CA ASP A 40 7.70 -13.11 8.53
C ASP A 40 9.16 -13.52 8.35
N PHE A 41 9.49 -14.74 8.77
CA PHE A 41 10.81 -15.32 8.64
C PHE A 41 11.19 -15.54 7.17
N SER A 42 10.22 -15.77 6.28
CA SER A 42 10.47 -15.95 4.84
C SER A 42 11.06 -14.71 4.16
N LYS A 43 10.98 -13.54 4.81
CA LYS A 43 11.50 -12.25 4.31
C LYS A 43 12.84 -11.87 4.97
N ILE A 44 13.52 -12.79 5.66
CA ILE A 44 14.82 -12.55 6.30
C ILE A 44 15.89 -13.41 5.64
N ASP A 45 16.45 -12.98 4.52
CA ASP A 45 17.46 -13.78 3.79
C ASP A 45 18.82 -13.86 4.51
N ASN A 46 19.17 -12.83 5.30
CA ASN A 46 20.45 -12.77 6.01
C ASN A 46 20.25 -12.30 7.45
N GLU A 47 19.82 -11.05 7.63
CA GLU A 47 19.60 -10.49 8.95
C GLU A 47 18.48 -9.46 8.96
N ARG A 48 17.89 -9.26 10.14
CA ARG A 48 16.85 -8.25 10.38
C ARG A 48 17.07 -7.59 11.72
N THR A 49 16.94 -6.27 11.76
CA THR A 49 16.93 -5.51 13.01
C THR A 49 15.57 -5.62 13.70
N ILE A 50 15.58 -6.10 14.94
CA ILE A 50 14.41 -6.16 15.83
C ILE A 50 14.44 -4.91 16.70
N ASN A 51 13.43 -4.04 16.54
CA ASN A 51 13.39 -2.73 17.20
C ASN A 51 12.49 -2.78 18.44
N LEU A 52 12.96 -2.15 19.52
CA LEU A 52 12.18 -1.81 20.70
C LEU A 52 12.06 -0.30 20.80
N ILE A 53 10.84 0.21 20.94
CA ILE A 53 10.54 1.64 20.99
C ILE A 53 10.22 2.07 22.42
N TYR A 54 10.59 3.31 22.76
CA TYR A 54 10.31 3.91 24.06
C TYR A 54 9.18 4.95 23.95
N SER A 55 8.39 5.12 25.01
CA SER A 55 7.39 6.22 25.06
C SER A 55 8.03 7.61 25.13
N LYS A 56 9.28 7.70 25.58
CA LYS A 56 10.03 8.95 25.77
C LYS A 56 11.54 8.69 25.71
N VAL A 57 12.31 9.76 25.63
CA VAL A 57 13.78 9.71 25.71
C VAL A 57 14.18 9.11 27.06
N ALA A 58 15.08 8.13 27.05
CA ALA A 58 15.66 7.57 28.27
C ALA A 58 16.52 8.62 28.99
N GLU A 59 16.26 8.84 30.27
CA GLU A 59 16.93 9.87 31.07
C GLU A 59 18.21 9.35 31.75
N GLN A 60 18.37 8.02 31.77
CA GLN A 60 19.50 7.30 32.34
C GLN A 60 19.72 5.97 31.62
N ASP A 61 20.80 5.28 31.98
CA ASP A 61 21.05 3.91 31.52
C ASP A 61 20.14 2.92 32.27
N GLY A 62 19.84 1.80 31.63
CA GLY A 62 19.04 0.70 32.18
C GLY A 62 19.21 -0.58 31.36
N GLN A 63 18.37 -1.58 31.62
CA GLN A 63 18.41 -2.86 30.89
C GLN A 63 17.00 -3.39 30.59
N ILE A 64 16.85 -4.07 29.47
CA ILE A 64 15.64 -4.79 29.08
C ILE A 64 15.97 -6.27 29.03
N HIS A 65 15.22 -7.06 29.78
CA HIS A 65 15.31 -8.51 29.82
C HIS A 65 14.28 -9.11 28.87
N ILE A 66 14.77 -9.91 27.93
CA ILE A 66 13.97 -10.50 26.87
C ILE A 66 14.12 -12.02 26.94
N LYS A 67 13.05 -12.71 27.31
CA LYS A 67 12.98 -14.16 27.21
C LYS A 67 12.87 -14.59 25.75
N VAL A 68 13.57 -15.66 25.42
CA VAL A 68 13.57 -16.31 24.11
C VAL A 68 12.90 -17.67 24.25
N THR A 69 11.87 -17.92 23.44
CA THR A 69 11.19 -19.22 23.37
C THR A 69 11.23 -19.72 21.93
N GLU A 70 11.69 -20.95 21.75
CA GLU A 70 11.84 -21.59 20.45
C GLU A 70 10.83 -22.72 20.31
N ASP A 71 10.20 -22.83 19.13
CA ASP A 71 9.47 -24.03 18.73
C ASP A 71 10.02 -24.53 17.40
N LYS A 72 10.56 -25.76 17.43
CA LYS A 72 11.27 -26.43 16.33
C LYS A 72 12.44 -25.65 15.73
N ALA A 73 12.84 -24.55 16.36
CA ALA A 73 14.03 -23.76 16.06
C ALA A 73 15.12 -24.05 17.10
N THR A 74 16.38 -23.78 16.75
CA THR A 74 17.53 -23.96 17.63
C THR A 74 18.53 -22.82 17.46
N TYR A 75 18.82 -22.10 18.55
CA TYR A 75 19.83 -21.04 18.58
C TYR A 75 21.22 -21.53 18.15
N ASN A 76 21.94 -20.72 17.36
CA ASN A 76 23.21 -21.00 16.66
C ASN A 76 23.16 -22.11 15.60
N VAL A 77 21.99 -22.68 15.32
CA VAL A 77 21.79 -23.61 14.19
C VAL A 77 20.85 -22.97 13.17
N ASP A 78 19.70 -22.50 13.62
CA ASP A 78 18.65 -21.94 12.78
C ASP A 78 18.69 -20.42 12.71
N TYR A 79 19.09 -19.80 13.81
CA TYR A 79 19.25 -18.37 13.92
C TYR A 79 20.29 -18.02 14.97
N SER A 80 20.76 -16.77 14.94
CA SER A 80 21.55 -16.19 16.02
C SER A 80 21.14 -14.73 16.25
N THR A 81 21.61 -14.12 17.33
CA THR A 81 21.35 -12.70 17.61
C THR A 81 22.66 -11.94 17.85
N SER A 82 22.68 -10.62 17.57
CA SER A 82 23.86 -9.77 17.84
C SER A 82 24.21 -9.68 19.33
N VAL A 83 23.22 -9.89 20.19
CA VAL A 83 23.40 -10.07 21.64
C VAL A 83 23.18 -11.54 21.93
N ALA A 84 24.18 -12.21 22.50
CA ALA A 84 24.13 -13.65 22.71
C ALA A 84 22.98 -14.06 23.64
N VAL A 85 22.22 -15.08 23.25
CA VAL A 85 21.25 -15.72 24.13
C VAL A 85 22.00 -16.55 25.18
N ALA A 86 21.76 -16.25 26.45
CA ALA A 86 22.27 -17.02 27.58
C ALA A 86 21.10 -17.36 28.51
N ASN A 87 20.97 -18.63 28.92
CA ASN A 87 19.86 -19.10 29.76
C ASN A 87 18.46 -18.71 29.21
N GLN A 88 18.26 -18.82 27.89
CA GLN A 88 17.03 -18.42 27.19
C GLN A 88 16.67 -16.93 27.35
N GLU A 89 17.66 -16.07 27.62
CA GLU A 89 17.46 -14.64 27.79
C GLU A 89 18.45 -13.84 26.96
N ILE A 90 17.99 -12.70 26.45
CA ILE A 90 18.79 -11.61 25.90
C ILE A 90 18.63 -10.41 26.83
N ILE A 91 19.74 -9.77 27.19
CA ILE A 91 19.73 -8.51 27.97
C ILE A 91 20.23 -7.38 27.07
N ILE A 92 19.37 -6.41 26.81
CA ILE A 92 19.66 -5.27 25.93
C ILE A 92 19.82 -4.00 26.78
N PRO A 93 20.88 -3.20 26.58
CA PRO A 93 21.04 -1.95 27.30
C PRO A 93 20.03 -0.90 26.81
N ILE A 94 19.51 -0.12 27.75
CA ILE A 94 18.92 1.19 27.51
C ILE A 94 20.04 2.20 27.74
N LYS A 95 20.31 3.11 26.79
CA LYS A 95 21.25 4.21 27.00
C LYS A 95 20.54 5.54 27.15
N LYS A 96 21.05 6.36 28.07
CA LYS A 96 20.60 7.74 28.25
C LYS A 96 20.62 8.49 26.91
N GLY A 97 19.53 9.17 26.60
CA GLY A 97 19.35 9.97 25.39
C GLY A 97 18.71 9.24 24.22
N GLU A 98 18.49 7.92 24.33
CA GLU A 98 17.86 7.13 23.27
C GLU A 98 16.33 7.13 23.38
N THR A 99 15.65 6.97 22.24
CA THR A 99 14.19 6.77 22.13
C THR A 99 13.80 5.36 21.69
N SER A 100 14.81 4.52 21.45
CA SER A 100 14.65 3.13 21.02
C SER A 100 15.95 2.38 21.22
N THR A 101 15.89 1.05 21.25
CA THR A 101 17.05 0.16 21.13
C THR A 101 16.73 -0.96 20.15
N SER A 102 17.72 -1.79 19.82
CA SER A 102 17.52 -2.90 18.90
C SER A 102 18.57 -4.00 19.08
N PHE A 103 18.28 -5.15 18.50
CA PHE A 103 19.24 -6.22 18.27
C PHE A 103 19.04 -6.81 16.88
N THR A 104 20.09 -7.41 16.33
CA THR A 104 20.04 -8.05 15.02
C THR A 104 19.69 -9.52 15.19
N PHE A 105 18.64 -9.97 14.53
CA PHE A 105 18.36 -11.38 14.28
C PHE A 105 19.08 -11.80 12.99
N LYS A 106 19.81 -12.92 13.02
CA LYS A 106 20.50 -13.47 11.85
C LYS A 106 19.89 -14.81 11.47
N ASN A 107 19.51 -14.95 10.22
CA ASN A 107 19.05 -16.19 9.63
C ASN A 107 20.27 -17.09 9.31
N LEU A 108 20.27 -18.32 9.83
CA LEU A 108 21.32 -19.31 9.55
C LEU A 108 20.83 -20.44 8.63
N ILE A 109 19.57 -20.38 8.20
CA ILE A 109 18.91 -21.39 7.39
C ILE A 109 18.57 -20.87 5.99
N TYR A 110 19.19 -19.79 5.49
CA TYR A 110 18.97 -19.37 4.10
C TYR A 110 19.90 -20.10 3.12
N PRO A 111 19.40 -20.68 2.01
CA PRO A 111 18.00 -20.83 1.62
C PRO A 111 17.22 -21.78 2.56
N PHE A 112 15.97 -21.41 2.88
CA PHE A 112 15.14 -22.02 3.93
C PHE A 112 15.10 -23.56 3.87
N ASP A 113 15.39 -24.22 4.98
CA ASP A 113 15.35 -25.68 5.11
C ASP A 113 13.94 -26.20 5.47
N ARG A 114 13.17 -25.44 6.25
CA ARG A 114 11.78 -25.72 6.63
C ARG A 114 11.02 -24.46 7.05
N SER A 115 9.69 -24.54 7.02
CA SER A 115 8.78 -23.42 7.30
C SER A 115 7.97 -23.55 8.60
N ASP A 116 8.22 -24.55 9.45
CA ASP A 116 7.49 -24.74 10.71
C ASP A 116 8.25 -24.26 11.95
N LYS A 117 9.33 -23.48 11.76
CA LYS A 117 10.15 -22.89 12.82
C LYS A 117 9.54 -21.60 13.36
N THR A 118 9.52 -21.47 14.68
CA THR A 118 9.07 -20.26 15.39
C THR A 118 10.07 -19.84 16.45
N ILE A 119 10.32 -18.52 16.54
CA ILE A 119 11.10 -17.89 17.59
C ILE A 119 10.27 -16.75 18.19
N GLN A 120 10.06 -16.75 19.50
CA GLN A 120 9.38 -15.67 20.21
C GLN A 120 10.35 -14.95 21.15
N PHE A 121 10.34 -13.63 21.10
CA PHE A 121 11.02 -12.74 22.04
C PHE A 121 9.97 -12.05 22.90
N GLU A 122 10.10 -12.09 24.22
CA GLU A 122 9.15 -11.54 25.18
C GLU A 122 9.88 -10.67 26.20
N ILE A 123 9.46 -9.42 26.36
CA ILE A 123 9.96 -8.53 27.43
C ILE A 123 9.40 -9.06 28.75
N THR A 124 10.29 -9.54 29.63
CA THR A 124 9.90 -10.08 30.95
C THR A 124 10.16 -9.10 32.07
N LYS A 125 11.14 -8.21 31.90
CA LYS A 125 11.53 -7.23 32.91
C LYS A 125 12.24 -6.03 32.26
N ILE A 126 12.03 -4.85 32.84
CA ILE A 126 12.76 -3.63 32.48
C ILE A 126 13.41 -3.09 33.75
N ASP A 127 14.74 -3.15 33.82
CA ASP A 127 15.53 -2.55 34.90
C ASP A 127 15.75 -1.06 34.60
N TYR A 128 14.67 -0.30 34.77
CA TYR A 128 14.62 1.15 34.62
C TYR A 128 13.53 1.75 35.53
N PRO A 129 13.75 2.90 36.20
CA PRO A 129 12.78 3.47 37.14
C PRO A 129 11.42 3.78 36.49
N SER A 130 10.35 3.38 37.17
CA SER A 130 8.97 3.58 36.70
C SER A 130 8.72 3.05 35.28
N ALA A 131 9.39 1.95 34.93
CA ALA A 131 9.20 1.32 33.63
C ALA A 131 7.98 0.40 33.61
N ILE A 132 7.23 0.43 32.51
CA ILE A 132 6.05 -0.42 32.29
C ILE A 132 6.19 -1.14 30.95
N ILE A 133 5.84 -2.42 30.92
CA ILE A 133 5.72 -3.19 29.68
C ILE A 133 4.30 -2.98 29.16
N GLN A 134 4.16 -2.23 28.07
CA GLN A 134 2.87 -1.92 27.46
C GLN A 134 3.02 -1.74 25.96
N GLY A 135 2.02 -2.15 25.18
CA GLY A 135 2.13 -2.28 23.72
C GLY A 135 2.43 -3.72 23.34
N TYR A 136 3.29 -3.94 22.36
CA TYR A 136 3.77 -5.29 22.02
C TYR A 136 4.84 -5.74 23.00
N SER A 137 4.42 -6.48 24.04
CA SER A 137 5.32 -7.10 25.01
C SER A 137 6.11 -8.27 24.42
N SER A 138 5.69 -8.81 23.28
CA SER A 138 6.39 -9.86 22.54
C SER A 138 6.40 -9.61 21.04
N THR A 139 7.35 -10.23 20.36
CA THR A 139 7.39 -10.36 18.91
C THR A 139 7.66 -11.81 18.51
N LYS A 140 6.89 -12.32 17.54
CA LYS A 140 7.03 -13.69 17.00
C LYS A 140 7.64 -13.64 15.60
N ILE A 141 8.74 -14.37 15.40
CA ILE A 141 9.34 -14.63 14.08
C ILE A 141 8.92 -16.03 13.63
N SER A 142 8.17 -16.12 12.53
CA SER A 142 7.64 -17.38 11.99
C SER A 142 7.30 -17.26 10.51
N PHE A 143 6.92 -18.37 9.86
CA PHE A 143 6.40 -18.37 8.49
C PHE A 143 4.87 -18.24 8.41
N GLU A 144 4.21 -18.18 9.56
CA GLU A 144 2.76 -17.94 9.67
C GLU A 144 2.38 -16.52 9.23
N ASN A 145 1.08 -16.31 9.05
CA ASN A 145 0.53 -15.00 8.76
C ASN A 145 0.79 -14.01 9.90
N SER A 146 1.03 -12.75 9.51
CA SER A 146 1.13 -11.63 10.42
C SER A 146 -0.15 -11.54 11.26
N ILE A 147 0.04 -11.39 12.57
CA ILE A 147 -1.08 -11.21 13.51
C ILE A 147 -1.63 -9.79 13.49
N GLY A 148 -0.95 -8.86 12.79
CA GLY A 148 -1.30 -7.46 12.75
C GLY A 148 -0.20 -6.53 13.25
N GLY A 149 -0.49 -5.24 13.20
CA GLY A 149 0.46 -4.19 13.53
C GLY A 149 -0.06 -2.81 13.19
N THR A 150 0.83 -1.82 13.28
CA THR A 150 0.63 -0.54 12.60
C THR A 150 1.57 -0.43 11.42
N MET A 151 1.10 0.12 10.31
CA MET A 151 1.91 0.38 9.13
C MET A 151 1.83 1.85 8.74
N ASP A 152 2.99 2.48 8.59
CA ASP A 152 3.13 3.77 7.91
C ASP A 152 3.31 3.48 6.42
N VAL A 153 2.41 4.01 5.58
CA VAL A 153 2.37 3.69 4.16
C VAL A 153 3.18 4.72 3.38
N GLU A 154 4.21 4.27 2.67
CA GLU A 154 5.21 5.15 2.06
C GLU A 154 4.79 5.71 0.70
N ILE A 155 3.62 6.35 0.59
CA ILE A 155 3.11 6.85 -0.70
C ILE A 155 3.92 8.04 -1.26
N GLY A 156 4.83 8.64 -0.48
CA GLY A 156 5.75 9.67 -0.95
C GLY A 156 5.32 11.11 -0.64
N GLY A 157 4.61 11.33 0.47
CA GLY A 157 4.23 12.66 0.95
C GLY A 157 3.20 13.34 0.05
N PRO A 158 3.14 14.68 0.01
CA PRO A 158 2.02 15.41 -0.60
C PRO A 158 1.97 15.33 -2.13
N ASN A 159 3.00 14.78 -2.77
CA ASN A 159 2.99 14.48 -4.22
C ASN A 159 2.51 13.05 -4.51
N GLU A 160 2.42 12.20 -3.48
CA GLU A 160 2.01 10.80 -3.57
C GLU A 160 2.73 10.08 -4.71
N GLN A 161 4.06 10.06 -4.70
CA GLN A 161 4.87 9.58 -5.83
C GLN A 161 4.67 8.09 -6.14
N TYR A 162 4.21 7.31 -5.17
CA TYR A 162 4.20 5.85 -5.24
C TYR A 162 2.79 5.27 -5.18
N GLN A 163 2.57 4.21 -5.95
CA GLN A 163 1.60 3.17 -5.61
C GLN A 163 2.27 2.24 -4.60
N VAL A 164 1.60 1.97 -3.49
CA VAL A 164 2.13 1.13 -2.43
C VAL A 164 1.24 -0.08 -2.25
N TYR A 165 1.75 -1.24 -2.68
CA TYR A 165 1.11 -2.54 -2.55
C TYR A 165 1.42 -3.11 -1.17
N VAL A 166 0.38 -3.37 -0.38
CA VAL A 166 0.47 -3.85 1.00
C VAL A 166 0.02 -5.30 1.04
N ASP A 167 0.85 -6.15 1.63
CA ASP A 167 0.56 -7.54 1.98
C ASP A 167 0.31 -7.62 3.48
N LEU A 168 -0.94 -7.86 3.87
CA LEU A 168 -1.33 -7.95 5.28
C LEU A 168 -0.85 -9.26 5.89
N SER A 169 -0.83 -10.35 5.12
CA SER A 169 -0.37 -11.66 5.56
C SER A 169 1.11 -11.66 5.92
N LYS A 170 1.94 -10.86 5.25
CA LYS A 170 3.37 -10.75 5.55
C LYS A 170 3.75 -9.48 6.30
N GLY A 171 2.81 -8.53 6.43
CA GLY A 171 3.07 -7.23 7.04
C GLY A 171 4.11 -6.42 6.27
N THR A 172 4.15 -6.58 4.95
CA THR A 172 5.12 -5.93 4.06
C THR A 172 4.45 -4.96 3.10
N GLN A 173 5.24 -4.05 2.53
CA GLN A 173 4.79 -3.16 1.46
C GLN A 173 5.84 -3.06 0.35
N THR A 174 5.38 -2.97 -0.90
CA THR A 174 6.20 -2.74 -2.09
C THR A 174 5.76 -1.45 -2.74
N LYS A 175 6.70 -0.53 -2.99
CA LYS A 175 6.42 0.78 -3.61
C LYS A 175 6.87 0.81 -5.05
N VAL A 176 6.03 1.35 -5.93
CA VAL A 176 6.31 1.57 -7.34
C VAL A 176 5.93 2.98 -7.72
N LYS A 177 6.81 3.67 -8.46
CA LYS A 177 6.56 5.05 -8.87
C LYS A 177 5.36 5.09 -9.84
N ARG A 178 4.38 5.97 -9.60
CA ARG A 178 3.12 5.98 -10.36
C ARG A 178 3.31 6.16 -11.87
N ASP A 179 4.27 6.97 -12.30
CA ASP A 179 4.54 7.26 -13.72
C ASP A 179 5.63 6.36 -14.34
N SER A 180 5.93 5.20 -13.73
CA SER A 180 6.88 4.22 -14.30
C SER A 180 6.25 3.29 -15.35
N TRP A 181 4.92 3.19 -15.40
CA TRP A 181 4.17 2.30 -16.29
C TRP A 181 2.91 2.98 -16.83
N ASP A 182 2.32 2.42 -17.88
CA ASP A 182 1.21 3.04 -18.62
C ASP A 182 0.02 2.09 -18.83
N LEU A 183 0.29 0.86 -19.27
CA LEU A 183 -0.74 -0.11 -19.63
C LEU A 183 -0.53 -1.43 -18.91
N GLY A 184 -1.60 -1.98 -18.34
CA GLY A 184 -1.61 -3.31 -17.73
C GLY A 184 -2.35 -4.31 -18.61
N PHE A 185 -1.68 -5.39 -19.02
CA PHE A 185 -2.22 -6.45 -19.87
C PHE A 185 -2.68 -7.62 -19.00
N TYR A 186 -3.98 -7.89 -19.00
CA TYR A 186 -4.58 -8.85 -18.06
C TYR A 186 -4.13 -10.28 -18.35
N ASN A 187 -3.75 -10.99 -17.28
CA ASN A 187 -3.27 -12.37 -17.34
C ASN A 187 -4.37 -13.43 -17.22
N GLY A 188 -5.61 -13.05 -16.87
CA GLY A 188 -6.72 -13.98 -16.83
C GLY A 188 -7.18 -14.42 -18.23
N THR A 189 -8.37 -15.01 -18.31
CA THR A 189 -8.89 -15.59 -19.56
C THR A 189 -9.19 -14.53 -20.62
N ASN A 190 -9.78 -13.41 -20.22
CA ASN A 190 -10.10 -12.32 -21.14
C ASN A 190 -8.85 -11.61 -21.67
N PHE A 191 -8.95 -11.07 -22.87
CA PHE A 191 -7.91 -10.22 -23.44
C PHE A 191 -8.26 -8.75 -23.21
N ARG A 192 -7.86 -8.22 -22.05
CA ARG A 192 -8.23 -6.89 -21.56
C ARG A 192 -6.99 -6.09 -21.20
N VAL A 193 -7.03 -4.80 -21.48
CA VAL A 193 -5.96 -3.85 -21.18
C VAL A 193 -6.52 -2.77 -20.28
N MET A 194 -5.88 -2.53 -19.14
CA MET A 194 -6.20 -1.43 -18.23
C MET A 194 -5.25 -0.26 -18.42
N LEU A 195 -5.75 0.94 -18.16
CA LEU A 195 -4.96 2.17 -18.08
C LEU A 195 -4.32 2.29 -16.70
N ASN A 196 -3.19 2.99 -16.63
CA ASN A 196 -2.69 3.49 -15.37
C ASN A 196 -3.57 4.66 -14.87
N THR A 197 -4.60 4.32 -14.11
CA THR A 197 -5.55 5.29 -13.55
C THR A 197 -4.92 6.26 -12.56
N SER A 198 -3.74 5.92 -12.00
CA SER A 198 -3.05 6.72 -10.99
C SER A 198 -2.36 7.96 -11.54
N ILE A 199 -2.18 8.03 -12.86
CA ILE A 199 -1.57 9.16 -13.58
C ILE A 199 -2.56 9.85 -14.53
N TYR A 200 -3.86 9.55 -14.37
CA TYR A 200 -4.95 10.19 -15.10
C TYR A 200 -4.92 9.96 -16.62
N MET A 201 -4.54 8.75 -17.04
CA MET A 201 -4.69 8.32 -18.43
C MET A 201 -6.16 8.26 -18.85
N ALA A 202 -6.40 8.52 -20.13
CA ALA A 202 -7.71 8.42 -20.77
C ALA A 202 -7.55 7.90 -22.20
N VAL A 203 -8.59 7.26 -22.74
CA VAL A 203 -8.52 6.68 -24.08
C VAL A 203 -9.87 6.71 -24.79
N LYS A 204 -9.85 6.80 -26.11
CA LYS A 204 -11.04 6.69 -26.95
C LYS A 204 -10.77 5.79 -28.15
N ALA A 205 -11.66 4.82 -28.39
CA ALA A 205 -11.67 4.06 -29.63
C ALA A 205 -12.08 4.97 -30.81
N LEU A 206 -11.38 4.86 -31.93
CA LEU A 206 -11.66 5.58 -33.16
C LEU A 206 -12.38 4.66 -34.16
N ASP A 207 -13.05 5.24 -35.15
CA ASP A 207 -13.67 4.48 -36.23
C ASP A 207 -12.63 3.86 -37.19
N GLU A 208 -11.36 4.32 -37.13
CA GLU A 208 -10.28 3.78 -37.94
C GLU A 208 -9.65 2.53 -37.34
N THR A 209 -9.34 1.56 -38.21
CA THR A 209 -8.63 0.33 -37.87
C THR A 209 -7.18 0.33 -38.37
N ASP A 210 -6.80 1.29 -39.22
CA ASP A 210 -5.44 1.46 -39.75
C ASP A 210 -4.70 2.55 -38.97
N LEU A 211 -3.70 2.13 -38.19
CA LEU A 211 -2.89 3.00 -37.35
C LEU A 211 -2.18 4.10 -38.16
N SER A 212 -1.86 3.86 -39.43
CA SER A 212 -1.17 4.84 -40.27
C SER A 212 -2.04 6.04 -40.67
N LYS A 213 -3.37 5.88 -40.65
CA LYS A 213 -4.32 6.94 -41.04
C LYS A 213 -4.66 7.91 -39.91
N VAL A 214 -4.38 7.52 -38.67
CA VAL A 214 -4.60 8.39 -37.50
C VAL A 214 -3.45 9.39 -37.41
N THR A 215 -3.81 10.67 -37.52
CA THR A 215 -2.90 11.82 -37.44
C THR A 215 -3.37 12.81 -36.39
N LYS A 216 -2.48 13.66 -35.90
CA LYS A 216 -2.85 14.76 -34.99
C LYS A 216 -4.00 15.64 -35.53
N ALA A 217 -4.01 15.90 -36.84
CA ALA A 217 -5.09 16.66 -37.47
C ALA A 217 -6.44 15.93 -37.40
N SER A 218 -6.44 14.61 -37.64
CA SER A 218 -7.67 13.79 -37.60
C SER A 218 -8.32 13.72 -36.21
N VAL A 219 -7.51 13.80 -35.14
CA VAL A 219 -7.99 13.68 -33.74
C VAL A 219 -8.01 15.00 -32.98
N GLY A 220 -7.67 16.12 -33.62
CA GLY A 220 -7.44 17.40 -32.93
C GLY A 220 -8.63 17.90 -32.09
N LYS A 221 -9.86 17.59 -32.51
CA LYS A 221 -11.08 17.93 -31.74
C LYS A 221 -11.24 17.11 -30.46
N LEU A 222 -10.65 15.91 -30.40
CA LEU A 222 -10.78 14.97 -29.29
C LEU A 222 -9.78 15.23 -28.16
N ILE A 223 -8.71 15.99 -28.42
CA ILE A 223 -7.60 16.20 -27.46
C ILE A 223 -8.08 16.82 -26.14
N ASN A 224 -9.08 17.70 -26.17
CA ASN A 224 -9.62 18.30 -24.94
C ASN A 224 -10.76 17.48 -24.32
N GLU A 225 -11.29 16.48 -25.03
CA GLU A 225 -12.39 15.63 -24.57
C GLU A 225 -11.87 14.37 -23.87
N VAL A 226 -10.85 13.73 -24.46
CA VAL A 226 -10.28 12.45 -23.99
C VAL A 226 -9.29 12.71 -22.85
N ALA A 227 -9.82 13.17 -21.73
CA ALA A 227 -9.05 13.51 -20.55
C ALA A 227 -9.83 13.23 -19.25
N VAL A 228 -9.08 13.04 -18.17
CA VAL A 228 -9.65 12.97 -16.82
C VAL A 228 -9.91 14.38 -16.30
N GLY A 229 -11.00 14.57 -15.54
CA GLY A 229 -11.27 15.84 -14.86
C GLY A 229 -11.75 16.96 -15.78
N THR A 230 -12.49 16.67 -16.85
CA THR A 230 -13.13 17.69 -17.69
C THR A 230 -14.41 18.25 -17.06
N PHE A 231 -14.84 17.71 -15.92
CA PHE A 231 -16.05 18.09 -15.17
C PHE A 231 -17.34 17.99 -16.02
N THR A 232 -17.39 16.98 -16.88
CA THR A 232 -18.56 16.66 -17.71
C THR A 232 -18.84 15.16 -17.59
N ASP A 233 -20.07 14.78 -17.28
CA ASP A 233 -20.45 13.37 -17.06
C ASP A 233 -20.06 12.42 -18.21
N SER A 234 -20.08 12.91 -19.45
CA SER A 234 -19.72 12.13 -20.64
C SER A 234 -18.26 11.64 -20.66
N ASN A 235 -17.33 12.32 -19.96
CA ASN A 235 -15.92 11.92 -20.01
C ASN A 235 -15.63 10.61 -19.25
N LYS A 236 -16.61 10.07 -18.50
CA LYS A 236 -16.53 8.74 -17.88
C LYS A 236 -16.34 7.63 -18.92
N GLU A 237 -16.73 7.87 -20.18
CA GLU A 237 -16.53 6.94 -21.30
C GLU A 237 -15.06 6.79 -21.70
N TYR A 238 -14.16 7.64 -21.19
CA TYR A 238 -12.75 7.66 -21.56
C TYR A 238 -11.81 7.04 -20.52
N VAL A 239 -12.35 6.49 -19.43
CA VAL A 239 -11.59 5.89 -18.33
C VAL A 239 -12.11 4.49 -18.02
N ASP A 240 -11.27 3.63 -17.44
CA ASP A 240 -11.72 2.34 -16.95
C ASP A 240 -12.80 2.51 -15.87
N ASP A 241 -13.76 1.57 -15.80
CA ASP A 241 -14.73 1.57 -14.71
C ASP A 241 -13.99 1.43 -13.37
N PRO A 242 -14.13 2.41 -12.46
CA PRO A 242 -13.32 2.47 -11.25
C PRO A 242 -13.65 1.36 -10.24
N ALA A 243 -14.77 0.64 -10.38
CA ALA A 243 -15.08 -0.53 -9.56
C ALA A 243 -14.08 -1.69 -9.78
N GLY A 244 -13.35 -1.66 -10.89
CA GLY A 244 -12.30 -2.64 -11.18
C GLY A 244 -12.79 -3.95 -11.78
N ASP A 245 -13.99 -3.97 -12.35
CA ASP A 245 -14.48 -5.06 -13.19
C ASP A 245 -13.67 -5.11 -14.50
N ILE A 246 -12.95 -6.20 -14.74
CA ILE A 246 -12.07 -6.34 -15.90
C ILE A 246 -12.82 -6.33 -17.24
N LEU A 247 -14.13 -6.61 -17.23
CA LEU A 247 -14.97 -6.56 -18.43
C LEU A 247 -15.39 -5.12 -18.78
N LYS A 248 -15.16 -4.17 -17.88
CA LYS A 248 -15.50 -2.75 -18.01
C LYS A 248 -14.27 -1.85 -18.11
N THR A 249 -13.16 -2.38 -18.63
CA THR A 249 -12.09 -1.53 -19.15
C THR A 249 -12.60 -0.71 -20.33
N VAL A 250 -12.09 0.52 -20.48
CA VAL A 250 -12.48 1.39 -21.62
C VAL A 250 -11.93 0.87 -22.94
N ILE A 251 -10.77 0.21 -22.91
CA ILE A 251 -10.30 -0.62 -24.02
C ILE A 251 -11.14 -1.90 -24.01
N ALA A 252 -11.97 -2.08 -25.04
CA ALA A 252 -12.79 -3.27 -25.23
C ALA A 252 -11.94 -4.56 -25.30
N GLU A 253 -12.57 -5.73 -25.24
CA GLU A 253 -11.85 -7.00 -25.37
C GLU A 253 -11.11 -7.09 -26.70
N ILE A 254 -9.81 -7.43 -26.62
CA ILE A 254 -8.93 -7.49 -27.79
C ILE A 254 -9.21 -8.75 -28.59
N LYS A 255 -9.46 -8.56 -29.88
CA LYS A 255 -9.78 -9.63 -30.84
C LYS A 255 -8.60 -9.95 -31.75
N GLU A 256 -8.71 -10.98 -32.57
CA GLU A 256 -7.70 -11.32 -33.59
C GLU A 256 -7.71 -10.37 -34.78
N SER A 257 -8.89 -9.86 -35.16
CA SER A 257 -9.08 -8.89 -36.25
C SER A 257 -10.04 -7.77 -35.85
N ASP A 258 -10.12 -6.74 -36.69
CA ASP A 258 -11.13 -5.67 -36.61
C ASP A 258 -11.11 -4.87 -35.29
N ASN A 259 -9.97 -4.83 -34.59
CA ASN A 259 -9.77 -3.92 -33.47
C ASN A 259 -9.59 -2.48 -33.99
N PRO A 260 -10.20 -1.49 -33.31
CA PRO A 260 -10.01 -0.10 -33.65
C PRO A 260 -8.61 0.38 -33.25
N VAL A 261 -8.20 1.50 -33.84
CA VAL A 261 -7.13 2.34 -33.31
C VAL A 261 -7.69 3.16 -32.17
N TYR A 262 -6.92 3.32 -31.12
CA TYR A 262 -7.23 4.11 -29.95
C TYR A 262 -6.39 5.39 -29.93
N LEU A 263 -7.02 6.51 -29.60
CA LEU A 263 -6.36 7.73 -29.17
C LEU A 263 -6.10 7.62 -27.67
N LEU A 264 -4.83 7.58 -27.27
CA LEU A 264 -4.42 7.41 -25.88
C LEU A 264 -3.79 8.70 -25.34
N ASN A 265 -4.39 9.25 -24.29
CA ASN A 265 -3.81 10.28 -23.46
C ASN A 265 -2.91 9.61 -22.41
N LEU A 266 -1.61 9.93 -22.41
CA LEU A 266 -0.62 9.34 -21.51
C LEU A 266 -0.68 9.91 -20.08
N GLY A 267 -1.63 10.82 -19.80
CA GLY A 267 -1.82 11.40 -18.49
C GLY A 267 -0.68 12.36 -18.13
N TYR A 268 -0.24 12.29 -16.88
CA TYR A 268 0.70 13.24 -16.29
C TYR A 268 1.88 12.55 -15.61
N GLU A 269 3.02 13.23 -15.58
CA GLU A 269 4.12 12.90 -14.69
C GLU A 269 3.67 13.04 -13.22
N VAL A 270 4.40 12.41 -12.30
CA VAL A 270 4.22 12.66 -10.87
C VAL A 270 4.57 14.12 -10.56
N GLY A 271 3.73 14.79 -9.77
CA GLY A 271 3.96 16.17 -9.34
C GLY A 271 5.23 16.32 -8.48
N THR A 272 5.89 17.47 -8.60
CA THR A 272 7.14 17.77 -7.85
C THR A 272 7.04 19.07 -7.05
N SER A 273 5.94 19.81 -7.17
CA SER A 273 5.73 21.05 -6.45
C SER A 273 5.40 20.80 -4.98
N THR A 274 5.84 21.69 -4.10
CA THR A 274 5.45 21.69 -2.69
C THR A 274 4.10 22.42 -2.54
N PRO A 275 3.00 21.72 -2.22
CA PRO A 275 1.71 22.39 -2.02
C PRO A 275 1.63 23.06 -0.64
N ALA A 276 0.57 23.83 -0.42
CA ALA A 276 0.23 24.32 0.92
C ALA A 276 0.04 23.15 1.90
N VAL A 277 0.31 23.38 3.19
CA VAL A 277 0.09 22.38 4.25
C VAL A 277 -1.37 21.88 4.21
N GLY A 278 -1.56 20.57 4.38
CA GLY A 278 -2.84 19.88 4.20
C GLY A 278 -3.25 19.62 2.75
N SER A 279 -2.58 20.18 1.74
CA SER A 279 -2.91 19.96 0.32
C SER A 279 -2.02 18.92 -0.34
N ALA A 280 -2.41 18.46 -1.53
CA ALA A 280 -1.64 17.53 -2.36
C ALA A 280 -1.39 18.13 -3.75
N ALA A 281 -0.25 17.80 -4.36
CA ALA A 281 0.12 18.21 -5.71
C ALA A 281 0.60 16.99 -6.50
N VAL A 282 -0.34 16.16 -6.94
CA VAL A 282 -0.07 14.79 -7.39
C VAL A 282 0.28 14.66 -8.88
N ALA A 283 -0.04 15.67 -9.69
CA ALA A 283 0.20 15.68 -11.13
C ALA A 283 1.24 16.75 -11.52
N GLY A 284 2.12 16.39 -12.44
CA GLY A 284 3.15 17.23 -13.06
C GLY A 284 2.81 17.59 -14.50
N ASN A 285 3.80 17.51 -15.40
CA ASN A 285 3.60 17.85 -16.81
C ASN A 285 2.76 16.79 -17.53
N SER A 286 2.05 17.20 -18.58
CA SER A 286 1.39 16.26 -19.49
C SER A 286 2.43 15.40 -20.21
N ARG A 287 2.17 14.10 -20.31
CA ARG A 287 3.02 13.12 -21.00
C ARG A 287 2.71 12.98 -22.48
N GLY A 288 1.72 13.72 -22.99
CA GLY A 288 1.35 13.74 -24.39
C GLY A 288 0.43 12.59 -24.80
N TRP A 289 0.49 12.21 -26.08
CA TRP A 289 -0.50 11.35 -26.73
C TRP A 289 0.14 10.30 -27.62
N LYS A 290 -0.49 9.12 -27.68
CA LYS A 290 -0.16 8.05 -28.62
C LYS A 290 -1.38 7.66 -29.44
N LYS A 291 -1.13 7.12 -30.63
CA LYS A 291 -2.06 6.24 -31.33
C LYS A 291 -1.64 4.80 -31.07
N VAL A 292 -2.59 3.94 -30.75
CA VAL A 292 -2.31 2.55 -30.36
C VAL A 292 -3.38 1.60 -30.89
N LYS A 293 -2.97 0.43 -31.34
CA LYS A 293 -3.83 -0.68 -31.74
C LYS A 293 -3.38 -1.94 -31.02
N PHE A 294 -4.34 -2.72 -30.54
CA PHE A 294 -4.09 -3.99 -29.87
C PHE A 294 -4.66 -5.12 -30.72
N ILE A 295 -3.96 -6.24 -30.74
CA ILE A 295 -4.31 -7.44 -31.52
C ILE A 295 -4.07 -8.65 -30.62
N LYS A 296 -5.03 -9.56 -30.55
CA LYS A 296 -4.83 -10.89 -29.97
C LYS A 296 -4.16 -11.72 -31.05
N LYS A 297 -3.02 -12.34 -30.75
CA LYS A 297 -2.38 -13.30 -31.64
C LYS A 297 -2.01 -14.52 -30.81
N ASP A 298 -2.62 -15.66 -31.13
CA ASP A 298 -2.59 -16.84 -30.29
C ASP A 298 -3.01 -16.48 -28.85
N GLU A 299 -2.25 -16.89 -27.84
CA GLU A 299 -2.51 -16.54 -26.43
C GLU A 299 -1.69 -15.32 -25.94
N GLN A 300 -1.38 -14.38 -26.83
CA GLN A 300 -0.56 -13.20 -26.54
C GLN A 300 -1.21 -11.91 -27.06
N TYR A 301 -0.78 -10.78 -26.48
CA TYR A 301 -1.11 -9.47 -27.00
C TYR A 301 -0.02 -9.00 -27.96
N VAL A 302 -0.43 -8.34 -29.04
CA VAL A 302 0.42 -7.56 -29.91
C VAL A 302 -0.07 -6.12 -29.86
N MET A 303 0.79 -5.21 -29.43
CA MET A 303 0.51 -3.79 -29.38
C MET A 303 1.31 -3.06 -30.45
N GLN A 304 0.60 -2.41 -31.36
CA GLN A 304 1.17 -1.48 -32.34
C GLN A 304 0.92 -0.05 -31.87
N TYR A 305 1.94 0.80 -31.88
CA TYR A 305 1.79 2.17 -31.36
C TYR A 305 2.79 3.15 -31.97
N ALA A 306 2.41 4.42 -31.98
CA ALA A 306 3.24 5.51 -32.49
C ALA A 306 2.83 6.85 -31.87
N ASP A 307 3.68 7.88 -32.03
CA ASP A 307 3.24 9.25 -31.80
C ASP A 307 2.22 9.68 -32.87
N LEU A 308 1.39 10.68 -32.57
CA LEU A 308 0.29 11.09 -33.46
C LEU A 308 0.77 11.62 -34.83
N ASP A 309 1.98 12.16 -34.89
CA ASP A 309 2.58 12.73 -36.11
C ASP A 309 3.49 11.73 -36.84
N ASP A 310 3.72 10.54 -36.27
CA ASP A 310 4.58 9.52 -36.87
C ASP A 310 3.87 8.76 -38.00
N THR A 311 4.62 8.50 -39.08
CA THR A 311 4.18 7.73 -40.26
C THR A 311 4.49 6.24 -40.16
N THR A 312 5.30 5.84 -39.18
CA THR A 312 5.63 4.44 -38.86
C THR A 312 5.22 4.13 -37.43
N TYR A 313 5.10 2.85 -37.09
CA TYR A 313 4.75 2.42 -35.75
C TYR A 313 5.71 1.36 -35.23
N LYS A 314 5.79 1.26 -33.91
CA LYS A 314 6.48 0.19 -33.19
C LYS A 314 5.48 -0.92 -32.90
N GLU A 315 6.00 -2.14 -32.75
CA GLU A 315 5.23 -3.31 -32.33
C GLU A 315 5.89 -3.93 -31.09
N LYS A 316 5.07 -4.32 -30.12
CA LYS A 316 5.49 -5.07 -28.93
C LYS A 316 4.59 -6.30 -28.77
N VAL A 317 5.23 -7.47 -28.66
CA VAL A 317 4.56 -8.71 -28.28
C VAL A 317 4.64 -8.85 -26.76
N ILE A 318 3.52 -9.18 -26.12
CA ILE A 318 3.37 -9.24 -24.67
C ILE A 318 2.72 -10.57 -24.32
N ALA A 319 3.52 -11.44 -23.70
CA ALA A 319 3.08 -12.74 -23.23
C ALA A 319 2.39 -12.62 -21.86
N LYS A 320 1.35 -13.43 -21.64
CA LYS A 320 0.71 -13.55 -20.32
C LYS A 320 1.61 -14.33 -19.35
N THR A 321 1.45 -14.06 -18.06
CA THR A 321 2.09 -14.79 -16.95
C THR A 321 1.03 -15.36 -15.99
N SER A 322 1.36 -16.36 -15.18
CA SER A 322 0.40 -16.97 -14.24
C SER A 322 0.42 -16.34 -12.83
N SER A 323 1.53 -15.72 -12.46
CA SER A 323 1.81 -15.24 -11.10
C SER A 323 1.24 -13.86 -10.76
N HIS A 324 1.00 -13.02 -11.77
CA HIS A 324 0.53 -11.64 -11.59
C HIS A 324 -0.88 -11.46 -12.16
N ASN A 325 -1.62 -10.44 -11.75
CA ASN A 325 -2.89 -10.08 -12.38
C ASN A 325 -2.64 -9.48 -13.77
N PHE A 326 -1.56 -8.72 -13.93
CA PHE A 326 -1.20 -8.02 -15.15
C PHE A 326 0.29 -8.09 -15.47
N VAL A 327 0.62 -8.03 -16.76
CA VAL A 327 1.94 -7.65 -17.26
C VAL A 327 1.91 -6.16 -17.61
N HIS A 328 2.88 -5.38 -17.16
CA HIS A 328 2.85 -3.92 -17.31
C HIS A 328 3.84 -3.44 -18.37
N PHE A 329 3.44 -2.45 -19.17
CA PHE A 329 4.28 -1.82 -20.19
C PHE A 329 4.47 -0.33 -19.88
N SER A 330 5.66 0.19 -20.22
CA SER A 330 5.99 1.61 -20.14
C SER A 330 6.36 2.17 -21.51
N PHE A 331 5.68 3.23 -21.96
CA PHE A 331 6.07 3.97 -23.17
C PHE A 331 7.38 4.74 -22.97
N THR A 332 7.74 5.07 -21.73
CA THR A 332 8.97 5.79 -21.39
C THR A 332 10.20 4.89 -21.59
N THR A 333 10.19 3.67 -21.04
CA THR A 333 11.30 2.72 -21.20
C THR A 333 11.18 1.90 -22.49
N ASN A 334 10.00 1.89 -23.11
CA ASN A 334 9.64 1.00 -24.21
C ASN A 334 9.83 -0.48 -23.85
N ASP A 335 9.51 -0.84 -22.60
CA ASP A 335 9.67 -2.21 -22.13
C ASP A 335 8.60 -2.64 -21.11
N ILE A 336 8.58 -3.94 -20.84
CA ILE A 336 7.88 -4.50 -19.70
C ILE A 336 8.57 -4.06 -18.41
N VAL A 337 7.78 -3.71 -17.41
CA VAL A 337 8.27 -3.23 -16.11
C VAL A 337 7.58 -3.95 -14.96
N ASP A 338 8.30 -4.14 -13.86
CA ASP A 338 7.75 -4.73 -12.63
C ASP A 338 6.97 -3.67 -11.84
N VAL A 339 5.72 -3.98 -11.49
CA VAL A 339 4.78 -3.01 -10.90
C VAL A 339 4.06 -3.59 -9.69
N GLU A 340 3.07 -4.45 -9.90
CA GLU A 340 2.43 -5.15 -8.78
C GLU A 340 3.29 -6.35 -8.37
N PRO A 341 3.35 -6.72 -7.08
CA PRO A 341 3.87 -8.01 -6.65
C PRO A 341 3.08 -9.18 -7.23
N SER A 342 3.53 -10.41 -6.98
CA SER A 342 2.73 -11.61 -7.25
C SER A 342 1.31 -11.43 -6.71
N LYS A 343 0.29 -11.90 -7.43
CA LYS A 343 -1.11 -11.57 -7.13
C LYS A 343 -1.62 -12.05 -5.77
N LEU A 344 -0.90 -12.94 -5.09
CA LEU A 344 -1.20 -13.40 -3.73
C LEU A 344 -0.35 -12.69 -2.65
N GLU A 345 0.63 -11.87 -3.04
CA GLU A 345 1.54 -11.15 -2.14
C GLU A 345 1.17 -9.66 -2.02
N TRP A 346 -0.12 -9.33 -2.20
CA TRP A 346 -0.68 -8.01 -1.87
C TRP A 346 -2.21 -8.02 -1.84
N ASP A 347 -2.76 -7.23 -0.93
CA ASP A 347 -4.19 -7.12 -0.65
C ASP A 347 -4.74 -5.74 -0.94
N LEU A 348 -3.95 -4.70 -0.64
CA LEU A 348 -4.33 -3.30 -0.76
C LEU A 348 -3.30 -2.54 -1.59
N ASN A 349 -3.75 -1.53 -2.32
CA ASN A 349 -2.89 -0.56 -2.98
C ASN A 349 -3.29 0.86 -2.55
N PHE A 350 -2.36 1.56 -1.90
CA PHE A 350 -2.50 2.98 -1.58
C PHE A 350 -1.93 3.79 -2.73
N THR A 351 -2.73 4.68 -3.32
CA THR A 351 -2.37 5.40 -4.53
C THR A 351 -3.23 6.64 -4.76
N VAL A 352 -2.82 7.46 -5.71
CA VAL A 352 -3.70 8.35 -6.47
C VAL A 352 -4.59 7.50 -7.39
N PHE A 353 -5.85 7.88 -7.58
CA PHE A 353 -6.81 7.05 -8.32
C PHE A 353 -7.80 7.89 -9.13
N THR A 354 -8.16 7.42 -10.33
CA THR A 354 -9.26 8.02 -11.11
C THR A 354 -10.57 7.34 -10.73
N ASN A 355 -11.53 8.10 -10.22
CA ASN A 355 -12.88 7.61 -9.89
C ASN A 355 -13.93 8.53 -10.53
N LEU A 356 -15.21 8.22 -10.35
CA LEU A 356 -16.32 8.99 -10.91
C LEU A 356 -17.05 9.80 -9.83
N ILE A 357 -17.39 11.04 -10.17
CA ILE A 357 -18.36 11.86 -9.43
C ILE A 357 -19.66 11.87 -10.23
N THR A 358 -20.76 11.42 -9.60
CA THR A 358 -22.08 11.40 -10.23
C THR A 358 -22.44 12.76 -10.81
N GLY A 359 -22.68 12.82 -12.13
CA GLY A 359 -23.05 14.04 -12.86
C GLY A 359 -21.86 14.90 -13.32
N ASN A 360 -20.65 14.65 -12.82
CA ASN A 360 -19.44 15.41 -13.17
C ASN A 360 -18.37 14.58 -13.88
N GLY A 361 -18.57 13.27 -14.02
CA GLY A 361 -17.66 12.38 -14.75
C GLY A 361 -16.43 11.99 -13.95
N SER A 362 -15.30 11.76 -14.62
CA SER A 362 -14.06 11.30 -14.01
C SER A 362 -13.34 12.41 -13.22
N TYR A 363 -12.75 12.02 -12.09
CA TYR A 363 -12.06 12.90 -11.15
C TYR A 363 -10.87 12.18 -10.50
N GLY A 364 -9.81 12.93 -10.21
CA GLY A 364 -8.60 12.43 -9.57
C GLY A 364 -8.67 12.51 -8.04
N TYR A 365 -8.51 11.38 -7.36
CA TYR A 365 -8.49 11.26 -5.91
C TYR A 365 -7.07 11.01 -5.41
N SER A 366 -6.70 11.68 -4.32
CA SER A 366 -5.47 11.47 -3.52
C SER A 366 -5.79 10.63 -2.29
N ASP A 367 -4.78 10.00 -1.67
CA ASP A 367 -4.89 9.09 -0.51
C ASP A 367 -5.98 8.02 -0.70
N TYR A 368 -6.04 7.40 -1.89
CA TYR A 368 -7.05 6.40 -2.22
C TYR A 368 -6.54 5.00 -1.88
N VAL A 369 -7.46 4.10 -1.49
CA VAL A 369 -7.13 2.71 -1.16
C VAL A 369 -7.99 1.78 -1.99
N VAL A 370 -7.35 0.94 -2.79
CA VAL A 370 -8.04 -0.12 -3.53
C VAL A 370 -7.63 -1.50 -3.05
N ASN A 371 -8.55 -2.48 -3.10
CA ASN A 371 -8.24 -3.89 -2.82
C ASN A 371 -7.91 -4.68 -4.09
N ASN A 372 -7.11 -5.73 -3.95
CA ASN A 372 -6.72 -6.66 -5.03
C ASN A 372 -7.89 -7.57 -5.45
N LEU A 373 -8.95 -6.96 -5.99
CA LEU A 373 -10.17 -7.67 -6.38
C LEU A 373 -9.89 -8.77 -7.42
N LYS A 374 -8.86 -8.60 -8.25
CA LYS A 374 -8.50 -9.53 -9.34
C LYS A 374 -7.93 -10.85 -8.80
N ALA A 375 -7.28 -10.82 -7.65
CA ALA A 375 -6.85 -12.01 -6.92
C ALA A 375 -7.93 -12.53 -5.95
N GLY A 376 -9.05 -11.82 -5.80
CA GLY A 376 -10.15 -12.21 -4.92
C GLY A 376 -10.17 -11.49 -3.57
N ALA A 377 -9.25 -10.56 -3.31
CA ALA A 377 -9.29 -9.77 -2.08
C ALA A 377 -10.51 -8.85 -2.11
N LYS A 378 -11.33 -8.88 -1.05
CA LYS A 378 -12.56 -8.10 -0.90
C LYS A 378 -12.56 -7.38 0.43
N ALA A 379 -13.32 -6.29 0.51
CA ALA A 379 -13.50 -5.59 1.79
C ALA A 379 -14.93 -5.10 1.98
N TYR A 380 -15.24 -4.75 3.23
CA TYR A 380 -16.45 -3.99 3.58
C TYR A 380 -16.22 -3.10 4.79
N ARG A 381 -17.03 -2.04 4.90
CA ARG A 381 -16.99 -1.08 6.03
C ARG A 381 -17.83 -1.59 7.19
N VAL A 382 -17.33 -1.40 8.41
CA VAL A 382 -18.07 -1.55 9.66
C VAL A 382 -18.16 -0.20 10.34
N ASP A 383 -19.39 0.24 10.62
CA ASP A 383 -19.65 1.45 11.40
C ASP A 383 -19.56 1.13 12.90
N VAL A 384 -18.89 2.00 13.67
CA VAL A 384 -18.66 1.82 15.10
C VAL A 384 -19.93 2.12 15.89
N THR A 385 -20.29 1.22 16.81
CA THR A 385 -21.36 1.39 17.80
C THR A 385 -20.82 1.09 19.20
N ASN A 386 -21.67 1.16 20.24
CA ASN A 386 -21.28 0.78 21.60
C ASN A 386 -20.95 -0.72 21.71
N GLU A 387 -21.64 -1.54 20.93
CA GLU A 387 -21.51 -2.99 20.86
C GLU A 387 -20.41 -3.42 19.90
N ILE A 388 -20.23 -2.68 18.79
CA ILE A 388 -19.28 -2.99 17.73
C ILE A 388 -18.17 -1.93 17.70
N THR A 389 -17.03 -2.24 18.31
CA THR A 389 -15.80 -1.44 18.20
C THR A 389 -14.73 -2.23 17.49
N TYR A 390 -13.68 -1.55 17.02
CA TYR A 390 -12.52 -2.21 16.42
C TYR A 390 -11.93 -3.28 17.36
N GLU A 391 -11.87 -3.00 18.66
CA GLU A 391 -11.29 -3.89 19.67
C GLU A 391 -12.17 -5.11 19.92
N LYS A 392 -13.49 -4.93 20.01
CA LYS A 392 -14.47 -6.00 20.27
C LYS A 392 -14.75 -6.89 19.06
N PHE A 393 -14.55 -6.38 17.84
CA PHE A 393 -14.84 -7.13 16.61
C PHE A 393 -14.01 -8.41 16.52
N ASN A 394 -14.68 -9.54 16.28
CA ASN A 394 -14.09 -10.87 16.23
C ASN A 394 -14.72 -11.72 15.11
N GLU A 395 -14.26 -12.96 14.95
CA GLU A 395 -14.67 -13.86 13.87
C GLU A 395 -16.20 -14.02 13.75
N THR A 396 -16.92 -14.16 14.87
CA THR A 396 -18.37 -14.39 14.87
C THR A 396 -19.19 -13.19 14.37
N MET A 397 -18.54 -12.01 14.26
CA MET A 397 -19.15 -10.77 13.77
C MET A 397 -18.90 -10.53 12.27
N ILE A 398 -18.13 -11.40 11.61
CA ILE A 398 -17.92 -11.34 10.16
C ILE A 398 -19.23 -11.64 9.45
N ASP A 399 -19.61 -10.76 8.53
CA ASP A 399 -20.76 -10.93 7.67
C ASP A 399 -20.29 -11.09 6.23
N GLU A 400 -20.19 -12.35 5.78
CA GLU A 400 -19.72 -12.69 4.43
C GLU A 400 -20.55 -12.03 3.32
N THR A 401 -21.81 -11.68 3.60
CA THR A 401 -22.70 -11.06 2.60
C THR A 401 -22.37 -9.61 2.31
N LYS A 402 -21.54 -8.96 3.14
CA LYS A 402 -21.16 -7.55 2.99
C LYS A 402 -19.93 -7.34 2.11
N PHE A 403 -19.14 -8.38 1.84
CA PHE A 403 -17.97 -8.24 0.97
C PHE A 403 -18.37 -7.82 -0.43
N LEU A 404 -17.74 -6.76 -0.93
CA LEU A 404 -18.09 -6.15 -2.19
C LEU A 404 -17.22 -6.70 -3.33
N ASP A 405 -17.84 -6.93 -4.49
CA ASP A 405 -17.16 -7.08 -5.78
C ASP A 405 -16.80 -5.70 -6.37
N ASP A 406 -16.15 -4.88 -5.55
CA ASP A 406 -15.72 -3.52 -5.89
C ASP A 406 -14.37 -3.26 -5.23
N GLN A 407 -13.37 -2.89 -6.03
CA GLN A 407 -12.01 -2.61 -5.52
C GLN A 407 -11.95 -1.34 -4.67
N ARG A 408 -13.01 -0.54 -4.62
CA ARG A 408 -13.08 0.74 -3.89
C ARG A 408 -13.77 0.59 -2.53
N ALA A 409 -13.96 -0.63 -2.05
CA ALA A 409 -14.67 -0.90 -0.80
C ALA A 409 -14.16 -0.07 0.39
N ILE A 410 -12.85 0.25 0.42
CA ILE A 410 -12.28 1.26 1.31
C ILE A 410 -12.30 2.63 0.63
N GLY A 411 -11.61 2.75 -0.52
CA GLY A 411 -11.62 3.92 -1.37
C GLY A 411 -11.21 5.20 -0.65
N ASP A 412 -12.04 6.23 -0.79
CA ASP A 412 -11.91 7.52 -0.11
C ASP A 412 -12.72 7.61 1.19
N SER A 413 -13.45 6.56 1.56
CA SER A 413 -14.49 6.63 2.59
C SER A 413 -13.97 6.73 4.04
N TRP A 414 -12.65 6.70 4.24
CA TRP A 414 -12.00 6.76 5.56
C TRP A 414 -11.57 8.17 5.99
N ARG A 415 -11.70 9.17 5.12
CA ARG A 415 -11.27 10.56 5.37
C ARG A 415 -12.00 11.59 4.51
N GLN A 416 -12.11 12.79 5.04
CA GLN A 416 -12.47 13.99 4.31
C GLN A 416 -11.23 14.86 4.11
N VAL A 417 -10.99 15.25 2.85
CA VAL A 417 -9.79 15.98 2.44
C VAL A 417 -10.06 17.49 2.22
N THR A 418 -11.33 17.87 2.12
CA THR A 418 -11.79 19.27 2.07
C THR A 418 -11.91 19.84 3.48
N ALA A 419 -11.68 21.15 3.62
CA ALA A 419 -11.74 21.81 4.93
C ALA A 419 -13.16 21.75 5.56
N PRO A 420 -13.30 21.36 6.84
CA PRO A 420 -12.25 20.88 7.73
C PRO A 420 -11.80 19.46 7.37
N GLN A 421 -10.49 19.26 7.22
CA GLN A 421 -9.92 17.94 6.98
C GLN A 421 -10.19 17.03 8.18
N LYS A 422 -10.61 15.79 7.93
CA LYS A 422 -11.06 14.88 8.98
C LYS A 422 -10.69 13.44 8.67
N LEU A 423 -10.05 12.77 9.62
CA LEU A 423 -9.99 11.31 9.66
C LEU A 423 -11.28 10.80 10.34
N PHE A 424 -11.95 9.82 9.74
CA PHE A 424 -13.15 9.26 10.34
C PHE A 424 -12.81 8.21 11.39
N SER A 425 -13.29 8.42 12.62
CA SER A 425 -13.12 7.50 13.76
C SER A 425 -14.36 6.62 14.00
N ASP A 426 -15.42 6.82 13.24
CA ASP A 426 -16.71 6.13 13.37
C ASP A 426 -16.79 4.85 12.53
N ARG A 427 -15.66 4.39 11.96
CA ARG A 427 -15.60 3.24 11.06
C ARG A 427 -14.27 2.52 11.08
N PHE A 428 -14.30 1.26 10.70
CA PHE A 428 -13.15 0.44 10.32
C PHE A 428 -13.56 -0.49 9.17
N TYR A 429 -12.65 -1.31 8.67
CA TYR A 429 -12.89 -2.15 7.50
C TYR A 429 -12.52 -3.60 7.80
N ILE A 430 -13.27 -4.54 7.23
CA ILE A 430 -12.92 -5.95 7.20
C ILE A 430 -12.42 -6.27 5.80
N ILE A 431 -11.27 -6.93 5.73
CA ILE A 431 -10.61 -7.34 4.49
C ILE A 431 -10.55 -8.86 4.54
N LYS A 432 -10.99 -9.50 3.46
CA LYS A 432 -10.72 -10.89 3.15
C LYS A 432 -9.67 -10.90 2.05
N ASP A 433 -8.50 -11.44 2.32
CA ASP A 433 -7.43 -11.51 1.32
C ASP A 433 -7.66 -12.63 0.28
N ALA A 434 -6.74 -12.74 -0.68
CA ALA A 434 -6.77 -13.76 -1.73
C ALA A 434 -6.55 -15.18 -1.20
N GLU A 435 -6.02 -15.34 0.01
CA GLU A 435 -5.72 -16.62 0.65
C GLU A 435 -6.79 -17.04 1.67
N ASN A 436 -7.87 -16.25 1.82
CA ASN A 436 -8.97 -16.41 2.76
C ASN A 436 -8.64 -16.13 4.23
N ASN A 437 -7.60 -15.35 4.52
CA ASN A 437 -7.42 -14.77 5.84
C ASN A 437 -8.28 -13.51 5.99
N TYR A 438 -8.70 -13.23 7.23
CA TYR A 438 -9.56 -12.09 7.53
C TYR A 438 -8.84 -11.11 8.43
N TYR A 439 -8.77 -9.86 7.99
CA TYR A 439 -8.17 -8.77 8.75
C TYR A 439 -9.22 -7.70 9.05
N LYS A 440 -9.10 -7.06 10.21
CA LYS A 440 -9.71 -5.74 10.45
C LYS A 440 -8.66 -4.66 10.30
N ILE A 441 -9.02 -3.54 9.68
CA ILE A 441 -8.15 -2.37 9.46
C ILE A 441 -8.83 -1.10 9.92
N LYS A 442 -8.10 -0.26 10.67
CA LYS A 442 -8.51 1.06 11.12
C LYS A 442 -7.46 2.09 10.72
N MET A 443 -7.87 3.11 9.98
CA MET A 443 -6.98 4.20 9.57
C MET A 443 -6.67 5.09 10.78
N LEU A 444 -5.40 5.49 10.91
CA LEU A 444 -4.86 6.26 12.03
C LEU A 444 -4.39 7.66 11.62
N ALA A 445 -3.98 7.86 10.37
CA ALA A 445 -3.55 9.15 9.86
C ALA A 445 -3.59 9.20 8.33
N PHE A 446 -3.64 10.42 7.79
CA PHE A 446 -3.24 10.76 6.40
C PHE A 446 -2.38 12.03 6.34
N LEU A 447 -2.17 12.66 7.50
CA LEU A 447 -1.34 13.83 7.72
C LEU A 447 -0.20 13.44 8.67
N ASN A 448 0.98 14.01 8.48
CA ASN A 448 2.03 13.91 9.49
C ASN A 448 1.79 14.88 10.67
N ALA A 449 2.69 14.86 11.67
CA ALA A 449 2.59 15.72 12.85
C ALA A 449 2.63 17.24 12.55
N SER A 450 3.14 17.63 11.38
CA SER A 450 3.15 19.03 10.92
C SER A 450 1.94 19.38 10.03
N GLY A 451 0.96 18.48 9.91
CA GLY A 451 -0.23 18.68 9.06
C GLY A 451 0.03 18.49 7.57
N VAL A 452 1.19 17.97 7.16
CA VAL A 452 1.49 17.70 5.75
C VAL A 452 0.79 16.43 5.31
N ARG A 453 0.12 16.47 4.16
CA ARG A 453 -0.64 15.36 3.57
C ARG A 453 0.25 14.30 2.91
N GLY A 454 -0.30 13.11 2.69
CA GLY A 454 0.38 12.00 2.04
C GLY A 454 1.18 11.12 3.00
N TYR A 455 0.72 11.01 4.24
CA TYR A 455 1.27 10.13 5.27
C TYR A 455 0.18 9.21 5.84
N PRO A 456 -0.35 8.27 5.04
CA PRO A 456 -1.30 7.30 5.54
C PRO A 456 -0.66 6.42 6.60
N LYS A 457 -1.41 6.17 7.67
CA LYS A 457 -1.08 5.18 8.68
C LYS A 457 -2.31 4.38 9.01
N PHE A 458 -2.18 3.08 9.18
CA PHE A 458 -3.28 2.24 9.66
C PHE A 458 -2.81 1.23 10.72
N GLU A 459 -3.77 0.77 11.51
CA GLU A 459 -3.67 -0.41 12.37
C GLU A 459 -4.41 -1.56 11.68
N TYR A 460 -3.87 -2.77 11.73
CA TYR A 460 -4.53 -3.97 11.26
C TYR A 460 -4.34 -5.12 12.23
N LYS A 461 -5.28 -6.08 12.22
CA LYS A 461 -5.22 -7.28 13.06
C LYS A 461 -5.85 -8.48 12.35
N LEU A 462 -5.18 -9.63 12.41
CA LEU A 462 -5.71 -10.90 11.97
C LEU A 462 -6.91 -11.30 12.85
N ILE A 463 -7.98 -11.77 12.23
CA ILE A 463 -9.20 -12.25 12.88
C ILE A 463 -9.22 -13.77 12.86
N LYS A 464 -8.97 -14.37 11.69
CA LYS A 464 -8.88 -15.82 11.47
C LYS A 464 -8.09 -16.14 10.22
#